data_AF-A0A1S3BL06-F1
#
_entry.id   AF-A0A1S3BL06-F1
#
_cell.length_a   1.000
_cell.length_b   1.000
_cell.length_c   1.000
_cell.angle_alpha   90.00
_cell.angle_beta   90.00
_cell.angle_gamma   90.00
#
_symmetry.space_group_name_H-M   'P 1'
#
loop_
_entity.id
_entity.type
_entity.pdbx_description
1 polymer ?
#
loop_
_entity_poly.entity_id
_entity_poly.type
_entity_poly.pdbx_seq_one_letter_code
_entity_poly.pdbx_strand_id
1 'polypeptide(L)'
;MSKSQGPSSLKRKRPDLGTKNSSGGALIGQEKVLYDLICSKQSMGICTFDMKRETKFAESVVTKSLKSLQTKGLIKIVQHYQNKGKKFYLSNDFEPAKELTGGNWYRDGELDKDYINTLKQVCARMIQRKKLMTIEGIVESFKQSGAFKVELSREQIEEIVNALVLDNQVMEVKSSGFGEFEFIPIGKICYKYCTQGGGLKGEPKIGAMASIPCGVCPRITYCTPNGIISPATCVYYTKWLDF
;
A
#
# COMPACT_ATOMS: atom_id res chain seq x y z
N MET A 1 51.41 -2.35 52.56
CA MET A 1 50.17 -3.02 52.10
C MET A 1 49.12 -1.92 52.00
N SER A 2 48.48 -1.55 50.89
CA SER A 2 48.35 -2.10 49.53
C SER A 2 47.79 -0.98 48.63
N LYS A 3 48.19 -0.96 47.35
CA LYS A 3 47.39 -0.87 46.11
C LYS A 3 45.94 -0.32 46.22
N SER A 4 45.31 0.41 45.30
CA SER A 4 45.61 0.86 43.92
C SER A 4 44.29 1.43 43.31
N GLN A 5 44.43 2.28 42.28
CA GLN A 5 43.53 2.45 41.11
C GLN A 5 42.31 3.39 41.17
N GLY A 6 42.24 4.22 40.13
CA GLY A 6 41.26 5.27 39.83
C GLY A 6 40.07 4.82 38.97
N PRO A 7 39.43 5.75 38.22
CA PRO A 7 38.05 5.59 37.78
C PRO A 7 37.94 4.90 36.40
N SER A 8 37.01 3.95 36.25
CA SER A 8 36.73 3.27 34.98
C SER A 8 35.40 3.75 34.36
N SER A 9 35.48 4.71 33.45
CA SER A 9 34.40 5.05 32.51
C SER A 9 34.71 4.39 31.17
N LEU A 10 34.02 3.29 30.84
CA LEU A 10 34.20 2.59 29.57
C LEU A 10 33.43 3.28 28.44
N LYS A 11 34.22 3.85 27.53
CA LYS A 11 33.89 4.46 26.23
C LYS A 11 33.03 3.54 25.36
N ARG A 12 31.88 4.02 24.88
CA ARG A 12 31.27 3.50 23.64
C ARG A 12 31.94 4.15 22.43
N LYS A 13 32.42 3.29 21.54
CA LYS A 13 33.24 3.57 20.37
C LYS A 13 32.39 4.24 19.29
N ARG A 14 32.72 5.48 18.96
CA ARG A 14 32.21 6.24 17.80
C ARG A 14 32.78 5.60 16.54
N PRO A 15 31.98 5.23 15.51
CA PRO A 15 32.54 4.85 14.23
C PRO A 15 33.08 6.10 13.55
N ASP A 16 34.38 6.10 13.27
CA ASP A 16 35.10 7.15 12.55
C ASP A 16 34.50 7.36 11.16
N LEU A 17 34.08 8.60 10.88
CA LEU A 17 33.88 9.13 9.54
C LEU A 17 35.25 9.29 8.88
N GLY A 18 35.75 8.16 8.36
CA GLY A 18 36.94 8.11 7.54
C GLY A 18 36.66 8.72 6.17
N THR A 19 37.24 9.90 5.95
CA THR A 19 37.54 10.53 4.68
C THR A 19 37.84 9.51 3.58
N LYS A 20 36.98 9.43 2.57
CA LYS A 20 37.32 8.93 1.24
C LYS A 20 37.05 10.05 0.24
N ASN A 21 38.12 10.78 -0.08
CA ASN A 21 38.20 11.64 -1.25
C ASN A 21 38.54 10.80 -2.48
N SER A 22 38.29 11.40 -3.65
CA SER A 22 38.46 10.95 -5.06
C SER A 22 37.27 10.17 -5.61
N SER A 23 36.48 10.66 -6.58
CA SER A 23 36.71 11.64 -7.69
C SER A 23 35.32 12.00 -8.28
N GLY A 24 35.01 13.14 -8.91
CA GLY A 24 35.75 14.32 -9.33
C GLY A 24 34.76 15.43 -9.78
N GLY A 25 35.18 16.68 -9.64
CA GLY A 25 34.43 17.90 -9.92
C GLY A 25 34.40 18.80 -8.69
N ALA A 26 35.10 19.93 -8.73
CA ALA A 26 35.15 20.89 -7.63
C ALA A 26 33.73 21.34 -7.27
N LEU A 27 33.17 20.75 -6.21
CA LEU A 27 31.89 21.17 -5.66
C LEU A 27 32.11 22.58 -5.09
N ILE A 28 31.36 23.54 -5.62
CA ILE A 28 31.33 24.92 -5.12
C ILE A 28 30.95 24.84 -3.63
N GLY A 29 31.49 25.73 -2.77
CA GLY A 29 31.28 25.63 -1.32
C GLY A 29 29.80 25.50 -0.92
N GLN A 30 28.90 26.17 -1.66
CA GLN A 30 27.45 26.06 -1.48
C GLN A 30 26.86 24.73 -1.95
N GLU A 31 27.41 24.10 -3.00
CA GLU A 31 27.02 22.75 -3.45
C GLU A 31 27.42 21.69 -2.42
N LYS A 32 28.60 21.82 -1.80
CA LYS A 32 29.04 20.90 -0.73
C LYS A 32 28.12 20.94 0.48
N VAL A 33 27.83 22.15 0.97
CA VAL A 33 26.91 22.34 2.11
C VAL A 33 25.52 21.76 1.81
N LEU A 34 25.01 21.96 0.59
CA LEU A 34 23.72 21.41 0.19
C LEU A 34 23.76 19.88 0.08
N TYR A 35 24.85 19.31 -0.45
CA TYR A 35 25.02 17.86 -0.56
C TYR A 35 25.16 17.19 0.82
N ASP A 36 25.96 17.77 1.71
CA ASP A 36 26.13 17.29 3.08
C ASP A 36 24.79 17.32 3.84
N LEU A 37 23.99 18.37 3.62
CA LEU A 37 22.64 18.48 4.17
C LEU A 37 21.71 17.36 3.66
N ILE A 38 21.73 17.06 2.37
CA ILE A 38 20.92 15.97 1.80
C ILE A 38 21.36 14.62 2.37
N CYS A 39 22.66 14.39 2.47
CA CYS A 39 23.22 13.19 3.06
C CYS A 39 22.83 13.04 4.54
N SER A 40 22.70 14.15 5.28
CA SER A 40 22.28 14.13 6.69
C SER A 40 20.86 13.60 6.90
N LYS A 41 19.97 13.76 5.91
CA LYS A 41 18.56 13.33 5.98
C LYS A 41 18.34 11.88 5.50
N GLN A 42 19.38 11.23 4.97
CA GLN A 42 19.40 9.81 4.60
C GLN A 42 18.16 9.37 3.78
N SER A 43 17.36 8.44 4.29
CA SER A 43 16.24 7.79 3.61
C SER A 43 14.97 8.64 3.49
N MET A 44 14.79 9.66 4.33
CA MET A 44 13.63 10.57 4.28
C MET A 44 13.81 11.73 3.30
N GLY A 45 15.06 11.95 2.84
CA GLY A 45 15.36 13.03 1.91
C GLY A 45 15.02 14.41 2.45
N ILE A 46 15.09 15.40 1.57
CA ILE A 46 14.73 16.78 1.89
C ILE A 46 14.02 17.43 0.71
N CYS A 47 13.03 18.27 0.99
CA CYS A 47 12.33 19.02 -0.04
C CYS A 47 12.99 20.40 -0.28
N THR A 48 12.75 21.01 -1.44
CA THR A 48 13.32 22.33 -1.77
C THR A 48 12.94 23.41 -0.75
N PHE A 49 11.75 23.32 -0.14
CA PHE A 49 11.30 24.27 0.87
C PHE A 49 12.13 24.17 2.17
N ASP A 50 12.34 22.94 2.66
CA ASP A 50 13.14 22.71 3.87
C ASP A 50 14.62 23.01 3.62
N MET A 51 15.14 22.73 2.42
CA MET A 51 16.49 23.14 2.02
C MET A 51 16.68 24.65 2.11
N LYS A 52 15.72 25.45 1.61
CA LYS A 52 15.78 26.92 1.71
C LYS A 52 15.74 27.37 3.17
N ARG A 53 14.90 26.77 4.00
CA ARG A 53 14.78 27.11 5.43
C ARG A 53 16.06 26.81 6.20
N GLU A 54 16.68 25.65 5.97
CA GLU A 54 17.86 25.21 6.72
C GLU A 54 19.16 25.86 6.21
N THR A 55 19.29 26.08 4.91
CA THR A 55 20.51 26.69 4.33
C THR A 55 20.47 28.22 4.24
N LYS A 56 19.28 28.82 4.33
CA LYS A 56 19.03 30.26 4.09
C LYS A 56 19.53 30.76 2.72
N PHE A 57 19.72 29.86 1.76
CA PHE A 57 20.15 30.23 0.41
C PHE A 57 18.99 30.74 -0.46
N ALA A 58 19.33 31.59 -1.43
CA ALA A 58 18.39 32.06 -2.44
C ALA A 58 17.95 30.91 -3.36
N GLU A 59 16.71 30.98 -3.85
CA GLU A 59 16.10 29.96 -4.69
C GLU A 59 16.87 29.66 -5.98
N SER A 60 17.46 30.69 -6.60
CA SER A 60 18.27 30.55 -7.81
C SER A 60 19.55 29.74 -7.57
N VAL A 61 20.12 29.81 -6.37
CA VAL A 61 21.33 29.07 -5.99
C VAL A 61 20.98 27.61 -5.73
N VAL A 62 19.94 27.34 -4.94
CA VAL A 62 19.48 25.98 -4.63
C VAL A 62 19.12 25.23 -5.92
N THR A 63 18.37 25.85 -6.83
CA THR A 63 17.96 25.22 -8.09
C THR A 63 19.13 24.95 -9.04
N LYS A 64 20.13 25.85 -9.12
CA LYS A 64 21.37 25.61 -9.90
C LYS A 64 22.20 24.49 -9.31
N SER A 65 22.42 24.49 -8.00
CA SER A 65 23.18 23.45 -7.30
C SER A 65 22.52 22.08 -7.42
N LEU A 66 21.19 22.00 -7.29
CA LEU A 66 20.44 20.76 -7.49
C LEU A 66 20.60 20.19 -8.91
N LYS A 67 20.51 21.04 -9.94
CA LYS A 67 20.74 20.62 -11.33
C LYS A 67 22.17 20.12 -11.53
N SER A 68 23.16 20.85 -11.01
CA SER A 68 24.58 20.47 -11.07
C SER A 68 24.83 19.12 -10.39
N LEU A 69 24.29 18.92 -9.19
CA LEU A 69 24.42 17.66 -8.43
C LEU A 69 23.66 16.49 -9.09
N GLN A 70 22.54 16.77 -9.78
CA GLN A 70 21.81 15.79 -10.58
C GLN A 70 22.61 15.38 -11.83
N THR A 71 23.17 16.34 -12.57
CA THR A 71 24.02 16.05 -13.74
C THR A 71 25.27 15.24 -13.35
N LYS A 72 25.80 15.46 -12.15
CA LYS A 72 26.91 14.69 -11.58
C LYS A 72 26.51 13.31 -11.06
N GLY A 73 25.21 12.95 -11.06
CA GLY A 73 24.72 11.65 -10.61
C GLY A 73 24.80 11.42 -9.10
N LEU A 74 24.99 12.47 -8.31
CA LEU A 74 25.15 12.37 -6.85
C LEU A 74 23.80 12.34 -6.11
N ILE A 75 22.74 12.82 -6.74
CA ILE A 75 21.41 12.98 -6.14
C ILE A 75 20.35 12.37 -7.04
N LYS A 76 19.37 11.70 -6.43
CA LYS A 76 18.14 11.25 -7.08
C LYS A 76 16.92 12.03 -6.58
N ILE A 77 15.95 12.19 -7.47
CA ILE A 77 14.69 12.88 -7.19
C ILE A 77 13.61 11.83 -6.99
N VAL A 78 12.96 11.87 -5.83
CA VAL A 78 11.85 11.01 -5.47
C VAL A 78 10.61 11.87 -5.31
N GLN A 79 9.52 11.52 -5.99
CA GLN A 79 8.24 12.19 -5.82
C GLN A 79 7.50 11.56 -4.64
N HIS A 80 6.86 12.37 -3.83
CA HIS A 80 6.06 11.86 -2.72
C HIS A 80 4.77 11.22 -3.24
N TYR A 81 4.49 9.98 -2.84
CA TYR A 81 3.33 9.21 -3.32
C TYR A 81 1.98 9.93 -3.10
N GLN A 82 1.75 10.53 -1.92
CA GLN A 82 0.53 11.33 -1.66
C GLN A 82 0.54 12.71 -2.31
N ASN A 83 1.71 13.33 -2.46
CA ASN A 83 1.86 14.74 -2.85
C ASN A 83 2.76 14.82 -4.07
N LYS A 84 2.23 14.48 -5.24
CA LYS A 84 2.97 14.47 -6.52
C LYS A 84 3.65 15.81 -6.84
N GLY A 85 3.16 16.93 -6.29
CA GLY A 85 3.79 18.25 -6.43
C GLY A 85 5.07 18.46 -5.61
N LYS A 86 5.30 17.67 -4.54
CA LYS A 86 6.46 17.81 -3.65
C LYS A 86 7.56 16.82 -4.06
N LYS A 87 8.69 17.37 -4.49
CA LYS A 87 9.89 16.61 -4.85
C LYS A 87 10.85 16.54 -3.66
N PHE A 88 11.28 15.33 -3.33
CA PHE A 88 12.29 15.03 -2.34
C PHE A 88 13.60 14.67 -3.04
N TYR A 89 14.71 15.16 -2.50
CA TYR A 89 16.05 14.89 -3.01
C TYR A 89 16.77 13.99 -2.02
N LEU A 90 17.34 12.90 -2.51
CA LEU A 90 18.17 11.96 -1.75
C LEU A 90 19.53 11.82 -2.42
N SER A 91 20.56 11.49 -1.63
CA SER A 91 21.81 11.00 -2.22
C SER A 91 21.55 9.70 -2.97
N ASN A 92 22.32 9.45 -4.05
CA ASN A 92 22.19 8.24 -4.85
C ASN A 92 22.39 6.97 -4.00
N ASP A 93 23.27 7.05 -3.00
CA ASP A 93 23.66 5.96 -2.11
C ASP A 93 22.53 5.47 -1.18
N PHE A 94 21.49 6.27 -0.93
CA PHE A 94 20.44 5.95 0.04
C PHE A 94 19.13 5.53 -0.62
N GLU A 95 18.58 4.37 -0.27
CA GLU A 95 17.23 3.98 -0.72
C GLU A 95 16.14 4.87 -0.08
N PRO A 96 15.12 5.29 -0.85
CA PRO A 96 14.04 6.10 -0.31
C PRO A 96 13.23 5.30 0.71
N ALA A 97 12.86 5.97 1.80
CA ALA A 97 11.96 5.39 2.80
C ALA A 97 10.63 5.00 2.15
N LYS A 98 10.04 3.90 2.62
CA LYS A 98 8.71 3.41 2.18
C LYS A 98 7.63 4.49 2.32
N GLU A 99 7.78 5.41 3.26
CA GLU A 99 6.91 6.57 3.46
C GLU A 99 6.99 7.61 2.34
N LEU A 100 8.08 7.68 1.56
CA LEU A 100 8.16 8.58 0.42
C LEU A 100 7.63 7.92 -0.86
N THR A 101 8.01 6.67 -1.07
CA THR A 101 7.68 5.90 -2.27
C THR A 101 6.28 5.27 -2.20
N GLY A 102 5.67 5.17 -1.03
CA GLY A 102 4.37 4.49 -0.85
C GLY A 102 4.46 2.97 -0.73
N GLY A 103 5.67 2.41 -0.65
CA GLY A 103 5.94 0.98 -0.58
C GLY A 103 5.85 0.26 -1.94
N ASN A 104 5.72 -1.06 -1.91
CA ASN A 104 5.81 -1.92 -3.10
C ASN A 104 4.59 -1.84 -4.03
N TRP A 105 3.55 -1.11 -3.64
CA TRP A 105 2.35 -0.89 -4.45
C TRP A 105 2.48 0.25 -5.45
N TYR A 106 3.53 1.07 -5.31
CA TYR A 106 3.72 2.26 -6.12
C TYR A 106 4.96 2.09 -7.00
N ARG A 107 4.83 2.49 -8.25
CA ARG A 107 5.91 2.60 -9.22
C ARG A 107 5.97 4.05 -9.70
N ASP A 108 7.12 4.68 -9.56
CA ASP A 108 7.35 6.07 -9.98
C ASP A 108 6.34 7.09 -9.42
N GLY A 109 5.82 6.85 -8.21
CA GLY A 109 4.85 7.73 -7.55
C GLY A 109 3.40 7.51 -7.96
N GLU A 110 3.10 6.49 -8.75
CA GLU A 110 1.74 6.07 -9.10
C GLU A 110 1.44 4.66 -8.56
N LEU A 111 0.20 4.46 -8.10
CA LEU A 111 -0.25 3.15 -7.65
C LEU A 111 -0.33 2.20 -8.85
N ASP A 112 0.42 1.11 -8.79
CA ASP A 112 0.47 0.08 -9.83
C ASP A 112 -0.80 -0.81 -9.74
N LYS A 113 -1.91 -0.27 -10.24
CA LYS A 113 -3.22 -0.93 -10.21
C LYS A 113 -3.21 -2.24 -10.98
N ASP A 114 -2.48 -2.31 -12.09
CA ASP A 114 -2.40 -3.51 -12.92
C ASP A 114 -1.67 -4.64 -12.20
N TYR A 115 -0.57 -4.31 -11.51
CA TYR A 115 0.12 -5.25 -10.65
C TYR A 115 -0.77 -5.75 -9.50
N ILE A 116 -1.45 -4.85 -8.80
CA ILE A 116 -2.38 -5.19 -7.70
C ILE A 116 -3.50 -6.10 -8.21
N ASN A 117 -4.13 -5.74 -9.34
CA ASN A 117 -5.21 -6.52 -9.93
C ASN A 117 -4.74 -7.90 -10.38
N THR A 118 -3.53 -8.00 -10.94
CA THR A 118 -2.94 -9.28 -11.30
C THR A 118 -2.73 -10.15 -10.06
N LEU A 119 -2.21 -9.58 -8.97
CA LEU A 119 -2.04 -10.28 -7.70
C LEU A 119 -3.37 -10.74 -7.09
N LYS A 120 -4.38 -9.87 -7.11
CA LYS A 120 -5.75 -10.20 -6.70
C LYS A 120 -6.29 -11.40 -7.49
N GLN A 121 -6.16 -11.38 -8.81
CA GLN A 121 -6.62 -12.47 -9.68
C GLN A 121 -5.87 -13.78 -9.43
N VAL A 122 -4.57 -13.74 -9.19
CA VAL A 122 -3.78 -14.93 -8.86
C VAL A 122 -4.20 -15.50 -7.50
N CYS A 123 -4.31 -14.64 -6.48
CA CYS A 123 -4.74 -15.03 -5.14
C CYS A 123 -6.16 -15.64 -5.16
N ALA A 124 -7.10 -14.97 -5.82
CA ALA A 124 -8.48 -15.44 -5.99
C ALA A 124 -8.53 -16.83 -6.65
N ARG A 125 -7.75 -17.05 -7.74
CA ARG A 125 -7.65 -18.36 -8.40
C ARG A 125 -7.05 -19.43 -7.51
N MET A 126 -6.06 -19.11 -6.67
CA MET A 126 -5.48 -20.06 -5.72
C MET A 126 -6.52 -20.52 -4.69
N ILE A 127 -7.25 -19.57 -4.09
CA ILE A 127 -8.30 -19.85 -3.11
C ILE A 127 -9.44 -20.65 -3.76
N GLN A 128 -9.85 -20.29 -4.98
CA GLN A 128 -10.88 -21.02 -5.73
C GLN A 128 -10.51 -22.49 -5.96
N ARG A 129 -9.25 -22.77 -6.32
CA ARG A 129 -8.78 -24.15 -6.57
C ARG A 129 -8.72 -24.99 -5.30
N LYS A 130 -8.24 -24.41 -4.19
CA LYS A 130 -8.10 -25.11 -2.90
C LYS A 130 -9.40 -25.11 -2.06
N LYS A 131 -10.44 -24.38 -2.49
CA LYS A 131 -11.75 -24.15 -1.83
C LYS A 131 -11.67 -23.40 -0.51
N LEU A 132 -10.69 -23.72 0.34
CA LEU A 132 -10.46 -23.15 1.65
C LEU A 132 -8.95 -23.02 1.91
N MET A 133 -8.50 -21.85 2.36
CA MET A 133 -7.08 -21.60 2.65
C MET A 133 -6.89 -20.70 3.88
N THR A 134 -5.82 -20.90 4.64
CA THR A 134 -5.35 -19.97 5.67
C THR A 134 -4.38 -18.94 5.08
N ILE A 135 -4.11 -17.85 5.79
CA ILE A 135 -3.09 -16.86 5.40
C ILE A 135 -1.74 -17.56 5.16
N GLU A 136 -1.32 -18.44 6.07
CA GLU A 136 -0.07 -19.19 5.91
C GLU A 136 -0.05 -20.02 4.62
N GLY A 137 -1.16 -20.71 4.31
CA GLY A 137 -1.27 -21.50 3.09
C GLY A 137 -1.24 -20.64 1.83
N ILE A 138 -1.77 -19.41 1.88
CA ILE A 138 -1.72 -18.45 0.77
C ILE A 138 -0.27 -18.00 0.57
N VAL A 139 0.41 -17.58 1.65
CA VAL A 139 1.83 -17.16 1.61
C VAL A 139 2.72 -18.26 1.03
N GLU A 140 2.54 -19.50 1.48
CA GLU A 140 3.31 -20.64 0.97
C GLU A 140 3.00 -20.92 -0.51
N SER A 141 1.74 -20.81 -0.93
CA SER A 141 1.36 -20.98 -2.33
C SER A 141 1.95 -19.90 -3.23
N PHE A 142 2.06 -18.66 -2.74
CA PHE A 142 2.76 -17.59 -3.45
C PHE A 142 4.25 -17.90 -3.62
N LYS A 143 4.93 -18.37 -2.56
CA LYS A 143 6.34 -18.78 -2.62
C LYS A 143 6.58 -19.90 -3.63
N GLN A 144 5.72 -20.92 -3.62
CA GLN A 144 5.82 -22.07 -4.52
C GLN A 144 5.49 -21.71 -5.97
N SER A 145 4.59 -20.75 -6.18
CA SER A 145 4.17 -20.36 -7.53
C SER A 145 5.27 -19.65 -8.33
N GLY A 146 6.25 -19.03 -7.66
CA GLY A 146 7.36 -18.31 -8.30
C GLY A 146 6.90 -17.21 -9.29
N ALA A 147 5.63 -16.80 -9.24
CA ALA A 147 4.98 -16.02 -10.30
C ALA A 147 5.45 -14.56 -10.36
N PHE A 148 6.17 -14.09 -9.33
CA PHE A 148 6.62 -12.72 -9.21
C PHE A 148 8.09 -12.65 -8.86
N LYS A 149 8.81 -11.73 -9.51
CA LYS A 149 10.23 -11.46 -9.28
C LYS A 149 10.47 -10.71 -7.96
N VAL A 150 9.43 -10.14 -7.37
CA VAL A 150 9.48 -9.36 -6.12
C VAL A 150 9.06 -10.24 -4.96
N GLU A 151 9.89 -10.30 -3.91
CA GLU A 151 9.54 -10.98 -2.66
C GLU A 151 8.36 -10.26 -1.99
N LEU A 152 7.19 -10.89 -1.99
CA LEU A 152 6.01 -10.39 -1.30
C LEU A 152 6.10 -10.72 0.19
N SER A 153 5.94 -9.70 1.04
CA SER A 153 5.88 -9.91 2.50
C SER A 153 4.55 -10.53 2.91
N ARG A 154 4.49 -11.11 4.12
CA ARG A 154 3.24 -11.59 4.72
C ARG A 154 2.17 -10.48 4.75
N GLU A 155 2.56 -9.29 5.21
CA GLU A 155 1.67 -8.13 5.35
C GLU A 155 1.06 -7.73 3.99
N GLN A 156 1.84 -7.78 2.92
CA GLN A 156 1.36 -7.46 1.57
C GLN A 156 0.32 -8.46 1.07
N ILE A 157 0.51 -9.73 1.40
CA ILE A 157 -0.45 -10.77 1.05
C ILE A 157 -1.74 -10.59 1.85
N GLU A 158 -1.64 -10.25 3.14
CA GLU A 158 -2.80 -9.92 3.99
C GLU A 158 -3.57 -8.72 3.44
N GLU A 159 -2.89 -7.66 3.00
CA GLU A 159 -3.54 -6.50 2.35
C GLU A 159 -4.30 -6.90 1.08
N ILE A 160 -3.73 -7.75 0.23
CA ILE A 160 -4.39 -8.25 -0.97
C ILE A 160 -5.60 -9.12 -0.63
N VAL A 161 -5.47 -10.02 0.36
CA VAL A 161 -6.57 -10.88 0.79
C VAL A 161 -7.70 -10.04 1.40
N ASN A 162 -7.38 -9.05 2.24
CA ASN A 162 -8.36 -8.11 2.79
C ASN A 162 -9.05 -7.33 1.68
N ALA A 163 -8.32 -6.88 0.66
CA ALA A 163 -8.92 -6.22 -0.50
C ALA A 163 -9.87 -7.16 -1.27
N LEU A 164 -9.54 -8.45 -1.41
CA LEU A 164 -10.44 -9.45 -2.02
C LEU A 164 -11.69 -9.71 -1.17
N VAL A 165 -11.57 -9.63 0.16
CA VAL A 165 -12.72 -9.73 1.08
C VAL A 165 -13.63 -8.51 0.92
N LEU A 166 -13.06 -7.31 0.86
CA LEU A 166 -13.82 -6.07 0.62
C LEU A 166 -14.50 -6.07 -0.76
N ASP A 167 -13.86 -6.68 -1.77
CA ASP A 167 -14.42 -6.87 -3.11
C ASP A 167 -15.47 -8.00 -3.16
N ASN A 168 -15.79 -8.64 -2.03
CA ASN A 168 -16.70 -9.80 -1.91
C ASN A 168 -16.35 -11.01 -2.78
N GLN A 169 -15.10 -11.11 -3.27
CA GLN A 169 -14.64 -12.26 -4.05
C GLN A 169 -14.24 -13.44 -3.14
N VAL A 170 -13.83 -13.12 -1.92
CA VAL A 170 -13.38 -14.06 -0.90
C VAL A 170 -14.12 -13.75 0.39
N MET A 171 -14.45 -14.77 1.18
CA MET A 171 -15.10 -14.63 2.47
C MET A 171 -14.15 -15.07 3.57
N GLU A 172 -14.02 -14.26 4.62
CA GLU A 172 -13.36 -14.64 5.85
C GLU A 172 -14.29 -15.51 6.71
N VAL A 173 -13.82 -16.69 7.12
CA VAL A 173 -14.58 -17.66 7.92
C VAL A 173 -13.70 -18.20 9.03
N LYS A 174 -14.26 -18.35 10.24
CA LYS A 174 -13.59 -19.03 11.34
C LYS A 174 -13.81 -20.54 11.22
N SER A 175 -12.74 -21.32 11.36
CA SER A 175 -12.82 -22.77 11.34
C SER A 175 -13.74 -23.30 12.44
N SER A 176 -14.74 -24.09 12.03
CA SER A 176 -15.59 -24.86 12.95
C SER A 176 -14.96 -26.21 13.35
N GLY A 177 -13.86 -26.62 12.70
CA GLY A 177 -13.19 -27.91 12.92
C GLY A 177 -13.96 -29.15 12.43
N PHE A 178 -15.06 -28.96 11.71
CA PHE A 178 -15.88 -30.05 11.16
C PHE A 178 -16.12 -29.84 9.65
N GLY A 179 -16.23 -30.91 8.88
CA GLY A 179 -16.52 -30.87 7.45
C GLY A 179 -15.38 -30.27 6.62
N GLU A 180 -15.66 -29.22 5.84
CA GLU A 180 -14.64 -28.54 5.00
C GLU A 180 -13.48 -27.94 5.81
N PHE A 181 -13.63 -27.84 7.14
CA PHE A 181 -12.65 -27.28 8.08
C PHE A 181 -11.85 -28.34 8.87
N GLU A 182 -12.00 -29.63 8.56
CA GLU A 182 -11.40 -30.76 9.32
C GLU A 182 -9.87 -30.65 9.48
N PHE A 183 -9.17 -30.11 8.48
CA PHE A 183 -7.72 -29.94 8.51
C PHE A 183 -7.25 -28.64 9.17
N ILE A 184 -8.16 -27.84 9.72
CA ILE A 184 -7.85 -26.52 10.27
C ILE A 184 -8.26 -26.44 11.75
N PRO A 185 -7.35 -26.03 12.66
CA PRO A 185 -7.67 -25.87 14.07
C PRO A 185 -8.90 -24.99 14.29
N ILE A 186 -9.77 -25.40 15.22
CA ILE A 186 -11.00 -24.68 15.59
C ILE A 186 -10.65 -23.24 15.96
N GLY A 187 -11.43 -22.29 15.43
CA GLY A 187 -11.26 -20.86 15.68
C GLY A 187 -10.22 -20.16 14.81
N LYS A 188 -9.43 -20.88 13.99
CA LYS A 188 -8.48 -20.26 13.07
C LYS A 188 -9.18 -19.59 11.88
N ILE A 189 -8.69 -18.42 11.49
CA ILE A 189 -9.23 -17.64 10.37
C ILE A 189 -8.83 -18.31 9.04
N CYS A 190 -9.81 -18.48 8.18
CA CYS A 190 -9.69 -19.09 6.87
C CYS A 190 -10.40 -18.23 5.82
N TYR A 191 -9.99 -18.38 4.58
CA TYR A 191 -10.54 -17.70 3.43
C TYR A 191 -11.14 -18.72 2.50
N LYS A 192 -12.42 -18.54 2.20
CA LYS A 192 -13.16 -19.33 1.23
C LYS A 192 -13.44 -18.46 0.02
N TYR A 193 -13.23 -19.01 -1.18
CA TYR A 193 -13.67 -18.31 -2.38
C TYR A 193 -15.19 -18.23 -2.35
N CYS A 194 -15.76 -17.06 -2.63
CA CYS A 194 -17.21 -16.93 -2.75
C CYS A 194 -17.66 -17.75 -3.96
N THR A 195 -18.03 -19.02 -3.73
CA THR A 195 -18.75 -19.82 -4.73
C THR A 195 -20.01 -19.06 -5.07
N GLN A 196 -20.06 -18.56 -6.30
CA GLN A 196 -21.18 -17.82 -6.85
C GLN A 196 -22.41 -18.74 -6.85
N GLY A 197 -23.17 -18.66 -5.76
CA GLY A 197 -24.36 -19.46 -5.50
C GLY A 197 -25.53 -19.05 -6.39
N GLY A 198 -25.48 -19.47 -7.66
CA GLY A 198 -26.66 -19.86 -8.45
C GLY A 198 -27.14 -18.87 -9.52
N GLY A 199 -26.29 -18.42 -10.43
CA GLY A 199 -26.69 -17.76 -11.68
C GLY A 199 -25.69 -18.08 -12.78
N LEU A 200 -26.16 -18.25 -14.02
CA LEU A 200 -25.41 -18.79 -15.17
C LEU A 200 -24.11 -18.07 -15.57
N LYS A 201 -23.72 -16.96 -14.94
CA LYS A 201 -22.53 -16.18 -15.31
C LYS A 201 -21.84 -15.48 -14.15
N GLY A 202 -21.93 -16.04 -12.94
CA GLY A 202 -21.02 -15.59 -11.89
C GLY A 202 -21.12 -14.12 -11.47
N GLU A 203 -22.30 -13.53 -11.59
CA GLU A 203 -22.58 -12.25 -10.96
C GLU A 203 -23.17 -12.53 -9.57
N PRO A 204 -22.86 -11.70 -8.55
CA PRO A 204 -23.59 -11.75 -7.30
C PRO A 204 -25.08 -11.64 -7.60
N LYS A 205 -25.90 -12.55 -7.08
CA LYS A 205 -27.36 -12.42 -7.19
C LYS A 205 -27.73 -11.08 -6.58
N ILE A 206 -28.08 -10.12 -7.43
CA ILE A 206 -28.74 -8.90 -7.02
C ILE A 206 -29.98 -9.39 -6.25
N GLY A 207 -30.05 -9.10 -4.95
CA GLY A 207 -31.18 -9.52 -4.15
C GLY A 207 -32.48 -9.03 -4.81
N ALA A 208 -33.55 -9.82 -4.75
CA ALA A 208 -34.80 -9.48 -5.47
C ALA A 208 -35.33 -8.07 -5.18
N MET A 209 -34.98 -7.50 -4.01
CA MET A 209 -35.30 -6.12 -3.63
C MET A 209 -34.46 -5.07 -4.37
N ALA A 210 -33.19 -5.35 -4.67
CA ALA A 210 -32.34 -4.43 -5.43
C ALA A 210 -32.68 -4.40 -6.94
N SER A 211 -33.44 -5.38 -7.44
CA SER A 211 -33.94 -5.41 -8.82
C SER A 211 -35.29 -4.71 -9.01
N ILE A 212 -35.95 -4.24 -7.95
CA ILE A 212 -37.25 -3.58 -8.03
C ILE A 212 -37.23 -2.22 -7.31
N PRO A 213 -38.06 -1.25 -7.74
CA PRO A 213 -38.05 0.10 -7.15
C PRO A 213 -38.41 0.10 -5.65
N CYS A 214 -39.05 -0.95 -5.13
CA CYS A 214 -39.42 -1.06 -3.72
C CYS A 214 -38.20 -1.18 -2.79
N GLY A 215 -37.09 -1.81 -3.21
CA GLY A 215 -35.95 -2.03 -2.32
C GLY A 215 -35.17 -0.77 -1.95
N VAL A 216 -35.34 0.30 -2.72
CA VAL A 216 -34.73 1.62 -2.48
C VAL A 216 -35.78 2.70 -2.19
N CYS A 217 -37.06 2.33 -2.02
CA CYS A 217 -38.15 3.27 -1.86
C CYS A 217 -38.06 3.99 -0.50
N PRO A 218 -37.91 5.32 -0.46
CA PRO A 218 -37.77 6.07 0.80
C PRO A 218 -39.08 6.13 1.61
N ARG A 219 -40.20 5.72 1.03
CA ARG A 219 -41.54 5.75 1.64
C ARG A 219 -42.16 4.36 1.76
N ILE A 220 -41.36 3.30 1.69
CA ILE A 220 -41.86 1.91 1.72
C ILE A 220 -42.68 1.62 2.98
N THR A 221 -42.32 2.22 4.12
CA THR A 221 -43.03 2.08 5.40
C THR A 221 -44.45 2.64 5.40
N TYR A 222 -44.76 3.57 4.49
CA TYR A 222 -46.08 4.19 4.34
C TYR A 222 -46.88 3.59 3.17
N CYS A 223 -46.27 2.67 2.41
CA CYS A 223 -46.89 2.05 1.25
C CYS A 223 -47.86 0.95 1.71
N THR A 224 -49.15 1.16 1.48
CA THR A 224 -50.20 0.17 1.82
C THR A 224 -51.19 0.05 0.67
N PRO A 225 -51.84 -1.12 0.46
CA PRO A 225 -52.75 -1.32 -0.66
C PRO A 225 -53.87 -0.28 -0.76
N ASN A 226 -54.35 0.24 0.38
CA ASN A 226 -55.45 1.21 0.47
C ASN A 226 -55.00 2.58 1.01
N GLY A 227 -53.69 2.86 1.02
CA GLY A 227 -53.14 4.11 1.56
C GLY A 227 -53.02 5.21 0.52
N ILE A 228 -52.69 6.43 0.98
CA ILE A 228 -52.35 7.58 0.12
C ILE A 228 -51.15 7.23 -0.77
N ILE A 229 -50.19 6.49 -0.22
CA ILE A 229 -49.10 5.86 -0.96
C ILE A 229 -49.49 4.40 -1.13
N SER A 230 -49.81 4.01 -2.37
CA SER A 230 -50.23 2.65 -2.71
C SER A 230 -49.35 2.07 -3.82
N PRO A 231 -49.18 0.74 -3.87
CA PRO A 231 -48.53 0.08 -5.00
C PRO A 231 -49.27 0.34 -6.33
N ALA A 232 -50.60 0.43 -6.29
CA ALA A 232 -51.46 0.61 -7.46
C ALA A 232 -51.29 1.98 -8.13
N THR A 233 -51.00 3.03 -7.35
CA THR A 233 -50.77 4.40 -7.84
C THR A 233 -49.30 4.82 -7.77
N CYS A 234 -48.37 3.85 -7.64
CA CYS A 234 -46.97 4.12 -7.40
C CYS A 234 -46.27 4.66 -8.66
N VAL A 235 -45.80 5.91 -8.58
CA VAL A 235 -45.03 6.56 -9.66
C VAL A 235 -43.72 5.84 -9.95
N TYR A 236 -43.03 5.32 -8.93
CA TYR A 236 -41.77 4.59 -9.12
C TYR A 236 -41.98 3.27 -9.87
N TYR A 237 -43.10 2.58 -9.59
CA TYR A 237 -43.43 1.32 -10.23
C TYR A 237 -43.88 1.54 -11.68
N THR A 238 -44.68 2.60 -11.92
CA THR A 238 -45.11 3.00 -13.27
C THR A 238 -43.90 3.31 -14.16
N LYS A 239 -43.01 4.21 -13.71
CA LYS A 239 -41.77 4.54 -14.44
C LYS A 239 -40.84 3.35 -14.66
N TRP A 240 -40.84 2.39 -13.75
CA TRP A 240 -40.00 1.19 -13.85
C TRP A 240 -40.61 0.13 -14.78
N LEU A 241 -41.93 0.13 -14.99
CA LEU A 241 -42.60 -0.74 -15.96
C LEU A 241 -42.68 -0.13 -17.38
N ASP A 242 -42.60 1.20 -17.49
CA ASP A 242 -42.62 1.95 -18.75
C ASP A 242 -41.29 1.87 -19.54
N PHE A 243 -40.78 0.64 -19.75
CA PHE A 243 -39.62 0.38 -20.63
C PHE A 243 -39.99 0.33 -22.11
#